data_AF-A0A9D8UWI3-F1
#
_entry.id   AF-A0A9D8UWI3-F1
#
_cell.length_a   1.000
_cell.length_b   1.000
_cell.length_c   1.000
_cell.angle_alpha   90.00
_cell.angle_beta   90.00
_cell.angle_gamma   90.00
#
_symmetry.space_group_name_H-M   'P 1'
#
loop_
_entity.id
_entity.type
_entity.pdbx_description
1 polymer ?
#
loop_
_entity_poly.entity_id
_entity_poly.type
_entity_poly.pdbx_seq_one_letter_code
_entity_poly.pdbx_strand_id
1 'polypeptide(L)'
;MSVQQVSVVYANALSGTITSYVAQGFVVANQTETSATLQKVKRFNAASLLLIFIPILGWIPFILYLIIFAMKPAAAVVEIQVETHSSSS
;
A
#
# COMPACT_ATOMS: atom_id res chain seq x y z
N MET A 1 16.95 10.75 16.18
CA MET A 1 16.29 9.61 16.82
C MET A 1 15.39 10.16 17.91
N SER A 2 14.09 9.85 17.91
CA SER A 2 13.19 10.26 19.00
C SER A 2 13.11 9.11 20.01
N VAL A 3 13.38 9.41 21.27
CA VAL A 3 13.34 8.43 22.37
C VAL A 3 12.06 8.68 23.16
N GLN A 4 11.15 7.72 23.13
CA GLN A 4 9.94 7.77 23.95
C GLN A 4 10.27 7.17 25.32
N GLN A 5 10.22 8.00 26.37
CA GLN A 5 10.40 7.53 27.75
C GLN A 5 9.06 7.05 28.30
N VAL A 6 9.04 5.82 28.80
CA VAL A 6 7.88 5.22 29.48
C VAL A 6 8.30 4.98 30.93
N SER A 7 7.68 5.71 31.86
CA SER A 7 7.90 5.50 33.29
C SER A 7 7.06 4.33 33.80
N VAL A 8 7.69 3.43 34.55
CA VAL A 8 7.03 2.28 35.18
C VAL A 8 7.13 2.45 36.69
N VAL A 9 6.01 2.31 37.39
CA VAL A 9 5.89 2.68 38.82
C VAL A 9 6.67 1.74 39.74
N TYR A 10 6.88 0.48 39.32
CA TYR A 10 7.52 -0.55 40.13
C TYR A 10 8.52 -1.37 39.30
N ALA A 11 9.65 -1.76 39.92
CA ALA A 11 10.70 -2.54 39.26
C ALA A 11 10.22 -3.93 38.77
N ASN A 12 9.26 -4.53 39.48
CA ASN A 12 8.63 -5.79 39.07
C ASN A 12 7.72 -5.64 37.82
N ALA A 13 7.22 -4.44 37.53
CA ALA A 13 6.43 -4.16 36.33
C ALA A 13 7.31 -3.89 35.10
N LEU A 14 8.62 -3.69 35.30
CA LEU A 14 9.58 -3.45 34.22
C LEU A 14 9.63 -4.64 33.26
N SER A 15 9.76 -5.87 33.78
CA SER A 15 9.83 -7.10 32.98
C SER A 15 8.57 -7.36 32.15
N GLY A 16 7.39 -7.13 32.74
CA GLY A 16 6.10 -7.25 32.03
C GLY A 16 5.97 -6.21 30.92
N THR A 17 6.40 -4.97 31.18
CA THR A 17 6.41 -3.90 30.17
C THR A 17 7.36 -4.21 29.03
N ILE A 18 8.58 -4.67 29.32
CA ILE A 18 9.55 -5.14 28.32
C ILE A 18 8.93 -6.23 27.45
N THR A 19 8.31 -7.24 28.07
CA THR A 19 7.68 -8.37 27.36
C THR A 19 6.59 -7.90 26.40
N SER A 20 5.77 -6.92 26.81
CA SER A 20 4.75 -6.30 25.95
C SER A 20 5.37 -5.60 24.73
N TYR A 21 6.43 -4.82 24.92
CA TYR A 21 7.12 -4.16 23.81
C TYR A 21 7.83 -5.15 22.88
N VAL A 22 8.39 -6.23 23.42
CA VAL A 22 8.97 -7.32 22.63
C VAL A 22 7.90 -7.98 21.76
N ALA A 23 6.71 -8.23 22.29
CA ALA A 23 5.57 -8.75 21.51
C ALA A 23 5.13 -7.79 20.38
N GLN A 24 5.31 -6.48 20.56
CA GLN A 24 5.05 -5.46 19.53
C GLN A 24 6.19 -5.31 18.50
N GLY A 25 7.23 -6.16 18.60
CA GLY A 25 8.37 -6.19 17.68
C GLY A 25 9.50 -5.24 18.03
N PHE A 26 9.57 -4.73 19.27
CA PHE A 26 10.76 -4.05 19.77
C PHE A 26 11.81 -5.07 20.21
N VAL A 27 13.09 -4.72 20.05
CA VAL A 27 14.23 -5.53 20.51
C VAL A 27 14.88 -4.82 21.69
N VAL A 28 15.23 -5.55 22.74
CA VAL A 28 15.95 -4.99 23.89
C VAL A 28 17.38 -4.68 23.46
N ALA A 29 17.76 -3.41 23.50
CA ALA A 29 19.11 -2.96 23.17
C ALA A 29 20.01 -2.92 24.42
N ASN A 30 19.47 -2.54 25.57
CA ASN A 30 20.16 -2.52 26.86
C ASN A 30 19.16 -2.69 28.01
N GLN A 31 19.52 -3.42 29.05
CA GLN A 31 18.70 -3.61 30.25
C GLN A 31 19.56 -3.51 31.50
N THR A 32 19.14 -2.67 32.44
CA THR A 32 19.66 -2.57 33.80
C THR A 32 18.54 -2.85 34.81
N GLU A 33 18.86 -2.92 36.09
CA GLU A 33 17.88 -3.20 37.16
C GLU A 33 16.75 -2.15 37.24
N THR A 34 16.98 -0.94 36.72
CA THR A 34 16.07 0.20 36.82
C THR A 34 15.60 0.74 35.47
N SER A 35 16.18 0.30 34.36
CA SER A 35 15.90 0.86 33.04
C SER A 35 16.07 -0.19 31.93
N ALA A 36 15.27 -0.08 30.88
CA ALA A 36 15.45 -0.86 29.67
C ALA A 36 15.28 0.02 28.45
N THR A 37 16.23 -0.08 27.52
CA THR A 37 16.20 0.57 26.21
C THR A 37 15.72 -0.43 25.18
N LEU A 38 14.60 -0.11 24.52
CA LEU A 38 13.97 -0.93 23.49
C LEU A 38 14.05 -0.21 22.14
N GLN A 39 14.41 -0.93 21.08
CA GLN A 39 14.51 -0.40 19.73
C GLN A 39 13.58 -1.16 18.79
N LYS A 40 12.69 -0.44 18.10
CA LYS A 40 11.88 -1.02 17.03
C LYS A 40 12.68 -1.00 15.73
N VAL A 41 13.15 -2.17 15.31
CA VAL A 41 13.81 -2.31 14.02
C VAL A 41 12.74 -2.38 12.95
N LYS A 42 12.70 -1.39 12.05
CA LYS A 42 11.78 -1.39 10.90
C LYS A 42 12.22 -2.50 9.93
N ARG A 43 11.71 -3.71 10.13
CA ARG A 43 11.92 -4.81 9.18
C ARG A 43 11.07 -4.53 7.95
N PHE A 44 11.73 -4.23 6.83
CA PHE A 44 11.07 -4.11 5.55
C PHE A 44 10.59 -5.51 5.14
N ASN A 45 9.28 -5.74 5.23
CA ASN A 45 8.71 -7.03 4.85
C ASN A 45 8.49 -7.04 3.34
N ALA A 46 9.35 -7.73 2.59
CA ALA A 46 9.19 -7.88 1.14
C ALA A 46 7.83 -8.49 0.74
N ALA A 47 7.22 -9.33 1.60
CA ALA A 47 5.88 -9.87 1.36
C ALA A 47 4.80 -8.79 1.41
N SER A 48 4.99 -7.75 2.24
CA SER A 48 4.07 -6.60 2.27
C SER A 48 4.15 -5.75 1.00
N LEU A 49 5.34 -5.68 0.39
CA LEU A 49 5.52 -5.02 -0.90
C LEU A 49 4.80 -5.79 -2.01
N LEU A 50 4.94 -7.12 -2.04
CA LEU A 50 4.25 -7.97 -3.03
C LEU A 50 2.73 -7.88 -2.91
N LEU A 51 2.19 -7.87 -1.69
CA LEU A 51 0.76 -7.73 -1.43
C LEU A 51 0.15 -6.44 -1.99
N ILE A 52 0.93 -5.36 -2.06
CA ILE A 52 0.47 -4.07 -2.59
C ILE A 52 0.78 -3.96 -4.08
N PHE A 53 1.93 -4.44 -4.53
CA PHE A 53 2.41 -4.23 -5.89
C PHE A 53 1.67 -5.08 -6.93
N ILE A 54 1.40 -6.36 -6.62
CA ILE A 54 0.71 -7.29 -7.53
C ILE A 54 -0.71 -6.82 -7.89
N PRO A 55 -1.59 -6.46 -6.94
CA PRO A 55 -2.93 -6.00 -7.29
C PRO A 55 -2.90 -4.66 -8.02
N ILE A 56 -2.03 -3.72 -7.64
CA ILE A 56 -1.93 -2.42 -8.31
C ILE A 56 -1.52 -2.59 -9.78
N LEU A 57 -0.52 -3.44 -10.05
CA LEU A 57 -0.02 -3.65 -11.40
C LEU A 57 -1.04 -4.37 -12.30
N GLY A 58 -1.88 -5.26 -11.74
CA GLY A 58 -2.93 -5.97 -12.48
C GLY A 58 -4.24 -5.20 -12.62
N TRP A 59 -4.69 -4.54 -11.55
CA TRP A 59 -6.01 -3.92 -11.48
C TRP A 59 -6.08 -2.57 -12.16
N ILE A 60 -5.02 -1.74 -12.07
CA ILE A 60 -5.01 -0.43 -12.73
C ILE A 60 -5.21 -0.55 -14.25
N PRO A 61 -4.43 -1.34 -15.01
CA PRO A 61 -4.63 -1.44 -16.45
C PRO A 61 -5.99 -2.08 -16.80
N PHE A 62 -6.47 -3.02 -15.98
CA PHE A 62 -7.78 -3.63 -16.17
C PHE A 62 -8.93 -2.64 -16.00
N ILE A 63 -8.91 -1.83 -14.94
CA ILE A 63 -9.90 -0.76 -14.71
C ILE A 63 -9.83 0.26 -15.84
N LEU A 64 -8.63 0.65 -16.27
CA LEU A 64 -8.45 1.60 -17.37
C LEU A 64 -9.05 1.07 -18.68
N TYR A 65 -8.83 -0.22 -18.98
CA TYR A 65 -9.43 -0.88 -20.14
C TYR A 65 -10.95 -0.85 -20.10
N LEU A 66 -11.56 -1.17 -18.94
CA LEU A 66 -13.00 -1.15 -18.78
C LEU A 66 -13.59 0.26 -18.98
N ILE A 67 -12.92 1.30 -18.48
CA ILE A 67 -13.33 2.69 -18.69
C ILE A 67 -13.31 3.03 -20.17
N ILE A 68 -12.21 2.76 -20.86
CA ILE A 68 -12.07 3.03 -22.30
C ILE A 68 -13.13 2.26 -23.10
N PHE A 69 -13.39 1.01 -22.72
CA PHE A 69 -14.40 0.17 -23.36
C PHE A 69 -15.81 0.74 -23.15
N ALA A 70 -16.15 1.15 -21.93
CA ALA A 70 -17.45 1.76 -21.61
C ALA A 70 -17.68 3.10 -22.33
N MET A 71 -16.61 3.83 -22.64
CA MET A 71 -16.69 5.10 -23.39
C MET A 71 -16.89 4.91 -24.89
N LYS A 72 -16.70 3.71 -25.44
CA LYS A 72 -16.90 3.48 -26.87
C LYS A 72 -18.40 3.37 -27.20
N PRO A 73 -18.86 4.02 -28.29
CA PRO A 73 -20.23 3.86 -28.74
C PRO A 73 -20.51 2.39 -29.09
N ALA A 74 -21.66 1.88 -28.64
CA ALA A 74 -22.03 0.46 -28.82
C ALA A 74 -22.13 0.04 -30.29
N ALA A 75 -22.36 0.98 -31.20
CA ALA A 75 -22.34 0.76 -32.63
C ALA A 75 -21.77 2.00 -33.33
N ALA A 76 -20.91 1.77 -34.32
CA ALA A 76 -20.52 2.78 -35.29
C ALA A 76 -21.29 2.52 -36.58
N VAL A 77 -22.12 3.48 -37.00
CA VAL A 77 -22.83 3.43 -38.28
C VAL A 77 -22.07 4.30 -39.26
N VAL A 78 -21.62 3.70 -40.37
CA VAL A 78 -20.97 4.42 -41.46
C VAL A 78 -21.88 4.32 -42.67
N GLU A 79 -22.40 5.47 -43.12
CA GLU A 79 -23.18 5.58 -44.34
C GLU A 79 -22.24 5.96 -45.49
N ILE A 80 -22.30 5.22 -46.60
CA ILE A 80 -21.50 5.48 -47.80
C ILE A 80 -22.47 5.94 -48.89
N GLN A 81 -22.33 7.20 -49.32
CA GLN A 81 -23.11 7.77 -50.42
C GLN A 81 -22.26 7.88 -51.69
N VAL A 82 -22.89 7.68 -52.84
CA VAL A 82 -22.26 7.83 -54.16
C VAL A 82 -22.56 9.24 -54.67
N GLU A 83 -21.53 10.05 -54.90
CA GLU A 83 -21.67 11.35 -55.58
C GLU A 83 -22.07 11.12 -57.04
N THR A 84 -23.33 11.37 -57.38
CA THR A 84 -23.73 11.47 -58.79
C THR A 84 -23.21 12.79 -59.34
N HIS A 85 -22.09 12.74 -60.07
CA HIS A 85 -21.64 13.86 -60.90
C HIS A 85 -22.69 14.16 -61.99
N SER A 86 -23.60 15.09 -61.70
CA SER A 86 -24.47 15.68 -62.72
C SER A 86 -23.60 16.51 -63.67
N SER A 87 -23.23 15.91 -64.80
CA SER A 87 -22.61 16.60 -65.93
C SER A 87 -23.69 17.46 -66.58
N SER A 88 -23.78 18.73 -66.18
CA SER A 88 -24.62 19.72 -66.87
C SER A 88 -24.04 19.95 -68.26
N SER A 89 -24.73 19.42 -69.28
CA SER A 89 -24.54 19.80 -70.69
C SER A 89 -25.41 21.00 -71.02
#